data_AF-A0A7C4BR73-F1
#
_entry.id   AF-A0A7C4BR73-F1
#
_cell.length_a   1.000
_cell.length_b   1.000
_cell.length_c   1.000
_cell.angle_alpha   90.00
_cell.angle_beta   90.00
_cell.angle_gamma   90.00
#
_symmetry.space_group_name_H-M   'P 1'
#
loop_
_entity.id
_entity.type
_entity.pdbx_description
1 polymer ?
#
loop_
_entity_poly.entity_id
_entity_poly.type
_entity_poly.pdbx_seq_one_letter_code
_entity_poly.pdbx_strand_id
1 'polypeptide(L)'
;MEESKSWMQEAYNATIRLFNTRIKRYKALIIGIAIVVFGSVIWAIVWKSWSPFLCLIIPISLCGIYLSSDLMLIYKWQNIVLNLWIYDELDIGLFIDTVSQVRMLPKETLQSLLKTLPERELAGKVPKEIKESIKMTIKIINQCQVDRIVFSTCAYSMGLGFLAFALLHQRWLMLFGSILVVPVFFIGKASCYIRLVILRRKIKQLRIDLNLYMEFIDKLDYKFSQEIKKVFKF
;
A
#
# COMPACT_ATOMS: atom_id res chain seq x y z
N MET A 1 14.60 32.75 6.74
CA MET A 1 13.74 32.62 5.54
C MET A 1 14.33 31.66 4.49
N GLU A 2 15.66 31.47 4.44
CA GLU A 2 16.31 30.49 3.54
C GLU A 2 16.02 29.03 3.91
N GLU A 3 16.04 28.68 5.20
CA GLU A 3 15.71 27.32 5.66
C GLU A 3 14.30 26.88 5.25
N SER A 4 13.35 27.83 5.19
CA SER A 4 11.98 27.52 4.79
C SER A 4 11.84 27.04 3.35
N LYS A 5 12.72 27.49 2.46
CA LYS A 5 12.71 27.07 1.07
C LYS A 5 13.29 25.65 0.91
N SER A 6 14.20 25.26 1.80
CA SER A 6 14.92 23.99 1.72
C SER A 6 13.98 22.78 1.89
N TRP A 7 13.18 22.74 2.96
CA TRP A 7 12.29 21.60 3.23
C TRP A 7 11.16 21.48 2.21
N MET A 8 10.64 22.61 1.71
CA MET A 8 9.56 22.57 0.72
C MET A 8 10.09 22.00 -0.60
N GLN A 9 11.29 22.40 -0.99
CA GLN A 9 11.98 21.85 -2.13
C GLN A 9 12.29 20.36 -1.94
N GLU A 10 12.64 19.92 -0.73
CA GLU A 10 12.84 18.50 -0.43
C GLU A 10 11.56 17.68 -0.58
N ALA A 11 10.45 18.10 0.03
CA ALA A 11 9.16 17.41 -0.06
C ALA A 11 8.63 17.38 -1.51
N TYR A 12 8.83 18.47 -2.25
CA TYR A 12 8.49 18.57 -3.67
C TYR A 12 9.33 17.61 -4.52
N ASN A 13 10.65 17.61 -4.33
CA ASN A 13 11.58 16.71 -5.02
C ASN A 13 11.26 15.24 -4.72
N ALA A 14 10.91 14.91 -3.48
CA ALA A 14 10.47 13.58 -3.09
C ALA A 14 9.20 13.17 -3.85
N THR A 15 8.25 14.09 -4.03
CA THR A 15 7.01 13.87 -4.79
C THR A 15 7.30 13.62 -6.27
N ILE A 16 8.14 14.44 -6.91
CA ILE A 16 8.56 14.22 -8.31
C ILE A 16 9.25 12.86 -8.47
N ARG A 17 10.21 12.55 -7.58
CA ARG A 17 10.94 11.27 -7.60
C ARG A 17 9.99 10.08 -7.47
N LEU A 18 8.98 10.19 -6.61
CA LEU A 18 7.92 9.19 -6.47
C LEU A 18 7.24 8.96 -7.82
N PHE A 19 6.67 10.00 -8.43
CA PHE A 19 5.94 9.87 -9.71
C PHE A 19 6.80 9.30 -10.84
N ASN A 20 8.03 9.79 -11.01
CA ASN A 20 8.96 9.27 -12.02
C ASN A 20 9.24 7.78 -11.82
N THR A 21 9.43 7.35 -10.56
CA THR A 21 9.66 5.95 -10.22
C THR A 21 8.41 5.10 -10.50
N ARG A 22 7.22 5.59 -10.16
CA ARG A 22 5.95 4.91 -10.43
C ARG A 22 5.72 4.71 -11.93
N ILE A 23 5.94 5.74 -12.74
CA ILE A 23 5.82 5.68 -14.20
C ILE A 23 6.80 4.66 -14.78
N LYS A 24 8.07 4.69 -14.35
CA LYS A 24 9.08 3.73 -14.82
C LYS A 24 8.69 2.28 -14.48
N ARG A 25 8.24 2.02 -13.25
CA ARG A 25 7.80 0.69 -12.81
C ARG A 25 6.53 0.22 -13.53
N TYR A 26 5.58 1.13 -13.78
CA TYR A 26 4.37 0.82 -14.52
C TYR A 26 4.68 0.44 -15.97
N LYS A 27 5.56 1.19 -16.64
CA LYS A 27 6.04 0.83 -17.98
C LYS A 27 6.74 -0.53 -18.00
N ALA A 28 7.60 -0.81 -17.01
CA ALA A 28 8.26 -2.10 -16.88
C ALA A 28 7.24 -3.25 -16.65
N LEU A 29 6.19 -3.02 -15.86
CA LEU A 29 5.11 -3.99 -15.67
C LEU A 29 4.39 -4.28 -16.99
N ILE A 30 3.99 -3.25 -17.74
CA ILE A 30 3.31 -3.42 -19.04
C ILE A 30 4.19 -4.23 -20.00
N ILE A 31 5.48 -3.89 -20.11
CA ILE A 31 6.42 -4.62 -20.95
C ILE A 31 6.53 -6.08 -20.50
N GLY A 32 6.65 -6.34 -19.20
CA GLY A 32 6.70 -7.68 -18.64
C GLY A 32 5.43 -8.50 -18.95
N ILE A 33 4.25 -7.92 -18.75
CA ILE A 33 2.97 -8.55 -19.09
C ILE A 33 2.89 -8.85 -20.59
N ALA A 34 3.26 -7.89 -21.44
CA ALA A 34 3.27 -8.08 -22.89
C ALA A 34 4.18 -9.24 -23.32
N ILE A 35 5.42 -9.30 -22.79
CA ILE A 35 6.36 -10.39 -23.07
C ILE A 35 5.76 -11.75 -22.66
N VAL A 36 5.16 -11.84 -21.48
CA VAL A 36 4.55 -13.10 -21.00
C VAL A 36 3.38 -13.52 -21.89
N VAL A 37 2.50 -12.58 -22.25
CA VAL A 37 1.33 -12.86 -23.10
C VAL A 37 1.77 -13.28 -24.50
N PHE A 38 2.54 -12.45 -25.21
CA PHE A 38 2.99 -12.77 -26.57
C PHE A 38 3.90 -14.02 -26.59
N GLY A 39 4.78 -14.16 -25.61
CA GLY A 39 5.62 -15.33 -25.45
C GLY A 39 4.81 -16.61 -25.27
N SER A 40 3.74 -16.57 -24.46
CA SER A 40 2.86 -17.72 -24.27
C SER A 40 2.12 -18.14 -25.54
N VAL A 41 1.68 -17.18 -26.36
CA VAL A 41 1.00 -17.44 -27.64
C VAL A 41 1.96 -18.03 -28.66
N ILE A 42 3.15 -17.45 -28.82
CA ILE A 42 4.18 -17.97 -29.74
C ILE A 42 4.55 -19.39 -29.33
N TRP A 43 4.76 -19.63 -28.03
CA TRP A 43 5.06 -20.96 -27.50
C TRP A 43 3.95 -21.97 -27.81
N ALA A 44 2.68 -21.60 -27.60
CA ALA A 44 1.53 -22.45 -27.90
C ALA A 44 1.46 -22.84 -29.38
N ILE A 45 1.76 -21.91 -30.30
CA ILE A 45 1.77 -22.16 -31.74
C ILE A 45 2.89 -23.15 -32.11
N VAL A 46 4.12 -22.93 -31.61
CA VAL A 46 5.27 -23.78 -31.95
C VAL A 46 5.09 -25.21 -31.44
N TRP A 47 4.60 -25.36 -30.21
CA TRP A 47 4.43 -26.67 -29.58
C TRP A 47 3.08 -27.34 -29.88
N LYS A 48 2.17 -26.65 -30.58
CA LYS A 48 0.79 -27.10 -30.84
C LYS A 48 0.08 -27.64 -29.58
N SER A 49 0.35 -27.01 -28.44
CA SER A 49 -0.12 -27.45 -27.13
C SER A 49 -0.81 -26.30 -26.40
N TRP A 50 -1.83 -26.62 -25.61
CA TRP A 50 -2.55 -25.65 -24.77
C TRP A 50 -1.84 -25.37 -23.44
N SER A 51 -0.83 -26.16 -23.07
CA SER A 51 -0.09 -26.01 -21.82
C SER A 51 0.52 -24.60 -21.61
N PRO A 52 1.09 -23.92 -22.64
CA PRO A 52 1.71 -22.61 -22.47
C PRO A 52 0.72 -21.51 -22.03
N PHE A 53 -0.59 -21.68 -22.23
CA PHE A 53 -1.58 -20.73 -21.72
C PHE A 53 -1.62 -20.68 -20.19
N LEU A 54 -1.05 -21.67 -19.48
CA LEU A 54 -0.88 -21.58 -18.03
C LEU A 54 0.05 -20.44 -17.61
N CYS A 55 0.97 -20.01 -18.48
CA CYS A 55 1.80 -18.85 -18.22
C CYS A 55 0.99 -17.55 -18.09
N LEU A 56 -0.28 -17.52 -18.51
CA LEU A 56 -1.19 -16.38 -18.30
C LEU A 56 -1.59 -16.16 -16.83
N ILE A 57 -1.18 -17.04 -15.91
CA ILE A 57 -1.30 -16.80 -14.46
C ILE A 57 -0.18 -15.86 -13.97
N ILE A 58 0.98 -15.85 -14.63
CA ILE A 58 2.14 -15.03 -14.24
C ILE A 58 1.81 -13.53 -14.18
N PRO A 59 1.06 -12.92 -15.13
CA PRO A 59 0.64 -11.53 -15.06
C PRO A 59 -0.07 -11.16 -13.75
N ILE A 60 -0.86 -12.05 -13.16
CA ILE A 60 -1.55 -11.80 -11.89
C ILE A 60 -0.54 -11.63 -10.76
N SER A 61 0.45 -12.52 -10.70
CA SER A 61 1.57 -12.42 -9.76
C SER A 61 2.40 -11.15 -9.99
N LEU A 62 2.68 -10.81 -11.24
CA LEU A 62 3.40 -9.58 -11.60
C LEU A 62 2.65 -8.32 -11.14
N CYS A 63 1.33 -8.27 -11.33
CA CYS A 63 0.49 -7.19 -10.85
C CYS A 63 0.56 -7.03 -9.33
N GLY A 64 0.48 -8.12 -8.56
CA GLY A 64 0.59 -8.03 -7.10
C GLY A 64 1.98 -7.63 -6.60
N ILE A 65 3.04 -8.09 -7.26
CA ILE A 65 4.41 -7.64 -6.99
C ILE A 65 4.53 -6.13 -7.27
N TYR A 66 3.99 -5.66 -8.39
CA TYR A 66 3.98 -4.24 -8.71
C TYR A 66 3.20 -3.42 -7.66
N LEU A 67 1.99 -3.83 -7.31
CA LEU A 67 1.15 -3.13 -6.33
C LEU A 67 1.80 -3.06 -4.95
N SER A 68 2.38 -4.16 -4.47
CA SER A 68 3.10 -4.17 -3.18
C SER A 68 4.33 -3.25 -3.21
N SER A 69 5.08 -3.26 -4.33
CA SER A 69 6.24 -2.40 -4.53
C SER A 69 5.86 -0.91 -4.66
N ASP A 70 4.72 -0.60 -5.30
CA ASP A 70 4.18 0.76 -5.42
C ASP A 70 3.77 1.32 -4.05
N LEU A 71 3.08 0.51 -3.24
CA LEU A 71 2.74 0.88 -1.87
C LEU A 71 3.96 1.12 -0.99
N MET A 72 5.02 0.32 -1.14
CA MET A 72 6.28 0.56 -0.43
C MET A 72 6.91 1.91 -0.82
N LEU A 73 6.78 2.35 -2.08
CA LEU A 73 7.24 3.69 -2.49
C LEU A 73 6.41 4.79 -1.85
N ILE A 74 5.09 4.66 -1.89
CA ILE A 74 4.17 5.62 -1.26
C ILE A 74 4.48 5.73 0.23
N TYR A 75 4.68 4.60 0.90
CA TYR A 75 5.08 4.56 2.31
C TYR A 75 6.39 5.32 2.58
N LYS A 76 7.42 5.11 1.74
CA LYS A 76 8.70 5.84 1.88
C LYS A 76 8.52 7.34 1.71
N TRP A 77 7.79 7.76 0.68
CA TRP A 77 7.47 9.17 0.44
C TRP A 77 6.70 9.77 1.61
N GLN A 78 5.65 9.09 2.07
CA GLN A 78 4.81 9.57 3.16
C GLN A 78 5.60 9.69 4.47
N ASN A 79 6.53 8.76 4.72
CA ASN A 79 7.40 8.84 5.89
C ASN A 79 8.34 10.07 5.85
N ILE A 80 8.80 10.49 4.67
CA ILE A 80 9.58 11.73 4.50
C ILE A 80 8.70 12.94 4.84
N VAL A 81 7.52 13.03 4.23
CA VAL A 81 6.57 14.14 4.45
C VAL A 81 6.14 14.23 5.93
N LEU A 82 5.81 13.11 6.55
CA LEU A 82 5.42 13.05 7.96
C LEU A 82 6.57 13.37 8.91
N ASN A 83 7.82 13.04 8.55
CA ASN A 83 8.98 13.46 9.34
C ASN A 83 9.10 14.97 9.38
N LEU A 84 9.07 15.62 8.21
CA LEU A 84 9.17 17.08 8.12
C LEU A 84 8.03 17.76 8.90
N TRP A 85 6.82 17.18 8.87
CA TRP A 85 5.69 17.69 9.66
C TRP A 85 5.86 17.54 11.18
N ILE A 86 6.46 16.44 11.66
CA ILE A 86 6.72 16.21 13.08
C ILE A 86 7.71 17.24 13.64
N TYR A 87 8.69 17.65 12.83
CA TYR A 87 9.69 18.63 13.22
C TYR A 87 9.25 20.08 12.99
N ASP A 88 7.97 20.31 12.67
CA ASP A 88 7.41 21.63 12.33
C ASP A 88 8.14 22.33 11.17
N GLU A 89 8.87 21.56 10.37
CA GLU A 89 9.52 22.04 9.16
C GLU A 89 8.50 22.16 8.03
N LEU A 90 7.44 21.35 7.99
CA LEU A 90 6.46 21.34 6.90
C LEU A 90 5.05 21.68 7.37
N ASP A 91 4.47 22.77 6.84
CA ASP A 91 3.02 22.97 6.87
C ASP A 91 2.35 22.08 5.82
N ILE A 92 1.69 21.00 6.28
CA ILE A 92 1.00 20.04 5.42
C ILE A 92 -0.10 20.71 4.58
N GLY A 93 -0.82 21.69 5.13
CA GLY A 93 -1.87 22.40 4.41
C GLY A 93 -1.31 23.18 3.23
N LEU A 94 -0.28 23.98 3.49
CA LEU A 94 0.42 24.74 2.45
C LEU A 94 1.05 23.81 1.41
N PHE A 95 1.61 22.68 1.85
CA PHE A 95 2.18 21.66 0.96
C PHE A 95 1.12 21.05 0.04
N ILE A 96 -0.04 20.65 0.59
CA ILE A 96 -1.16 20.10 -0.18
C ILE A 96 -1.65 21.14 -1.21
N ASP A 97 -1.86 22.39 -0.79
CA ASP A 97 -2.30 23.48 -1.67
C ASP A 97 -1.29 23.69 -2.81
N THR A 98 0.01 23.77 -2.49
CA THR A 98 1.08 23.99 -3.46
C THR A 98 1.20 22.83 -4.44
N VAL A 99 1.23 21.59 -3.95
CA VAL A 99 1.41 20.41 -4.80
C VAL A 99 0.17 20.17 -5.68
N SER A 100 -1.04 20.48 -5.18
CA SER A 100 -2.28 20.34 -5.95
C SER A 100 -2.33 21.23 -7.21
N GLN A 101 -1.57 22.33 -7.22
CA GLN A 101 -1.51 23.26 -8.35
C GLN A 101 -0.57 22.77 -9.47
N VAL A 102 0.22 21.71 -9.23
CA VAL A 102 1.19 21.18 -10.20
C VAL A 102 0.47 20.42 -11.32
N ARG A 103 0.29 21.09 -12.46
CA ARG A 103 -0.47 20.56 -13.61
C ARG A 103 0.18 19.35 -14.30
N MET A 104 1.47 19.12 -14.10
CA MET A 104 2.21 18.01 -14.72
C MET A 104 1.89 16.64 -14.10
N LEU A 105 1.26 16.61 -12.93
CA LEU A 105 0.95 15.39 -12.21
C LEU A 105 -0.49 14.92 -12.49
N PRO A 106 -0.75 13.60 -12.63
CA PRO A 106 -2.10 13.09 -12.76
C PRO A 106 -2.94 13.46 -11.54
N LYS A 107 -3.97 14.29 -11.74
CA LYS A 107 -4.76 14.90 -10.66
C LYS A 107 -5.34 13.87 -9.69
N GLU A 108 -5.95 12.80 -10.21
CA GLU A 108 -6.59 11.77 -9.39
C GLU A 108 -5.58 11.02 -8.52
N THR A 109 -4.46 10.62 -9.11
CA THR A 109 -3.38 9.94 -8.39
C THR A 109 -2.77 10.82 -7.31
N LEU A 110 -2.59 12.10 -7.61
CA LEU A 110 -2.07 13.06 -6.65
C LEU A 110 -3.07 13.29 -5.52
N GLN A 111 -4.36 13.48 -5.82
CA GLN A 111 -5.39 13.63 -4.80
C GLN A 111 -5.48 12.40 -3.89
N SER A 112 -5.44 11.19 -4.47
CA SER A 112 -5.41 9.96 -3.69
C SER A 112 -4.17 9.87 -2.80
N LEU A 113 -3.01 10.35 -3.26
CA LEU A 113 -1.78 10.40 -2.47
C LEU A 113 -1.91 11.41 -1.32
N LEU A 114 -2.43 12.61 -1.60
CA LEU A 114 -2.59 13.68 -0.62
C LEU A 114 -3.63 13.32 0.45
N LYS A 115 -4.70 12.59 0.09
CA LYS A 115 -5.67 12.00 1.03
C LYS A 115 -5.04 11.04 2.03
N THR A 116 -3.82 10.55 1.77
CA THR A 116 -3.13 9.71 2.74
C THR A 116 -2.49 10.51 3.88
N LEU A 117 -2.31 11.81 3.71
CA LEU A 117 -1.77 12.72 4.73
C LEU A 117 -2.87 13.15 5.71
N PRO A 118 -2.51 13.54 6.95
CA PRO A 118 -3.47 14.11 7.88
C PRO A 118 -4.08 15.40 7.33
N GLU A 119 -5.35 15.64 7.63
CA GLU A 119 -6.08 16.81 7.14
C GLU A 119 -5.49 18.13 7.66
N ARG A 120 -5.73 19.21 6.88
CA ARG A 120 -5.23 20.56 7.17
C ARG A 120 -5.61 21.05 8.57
N GLU A 121 -6.83 20.76 9.02
CA GLU A 121 -7.31 21.16 10.36
C GLU A 121 -6.45 20.59 11.49
N LEU A 122 -5.83 19.43 11.24
CA LEU A 122 -5.05 18.68 12.21
C LEU A 122 -3.56 19.04 12.17
N ALA A 123 -3.12 19.81 11.17
CA ALA A 123 -1.70 20.09 10.96
C ALA A 123 -1.15 21.17 11.92
N GLY A 124 -1.98 22.11 12.37
CA GLY A 124 -1.49 23.40 12.89
C GLY A 124 -1.26 23.54 14.41
N LYS A 125 -1.72 22.62 15.26
CA LYS A 125 -1.66 22.80 16.74
C LYS A 125 -1.46 21.51 17.54
N VAL A 126 -1.02 20.44 16.89
CA VAL A 126 -0.96 19.12 17.54
C VAL A 126 0.39 18.94 18.23
N PRO A 127 0.42 18.58 19.54
CA PRO A 127 1.65 18.23 20.25
C PRO A 127 2.47 17.17 19.52
N LYS A 128 3.80 17.26 19.63
CA LYS A 128 4.73 16.38 18.94
C LYS A 128 4.46 14.89 19.24
N GLU A 129 4.10 14.56 20.47
CA GLU A 129 3.80 13.18 20.89
C GLU A 129 2.60 12.59 20.14
N ILE A 130 1.59 13.42 19.86
CA ILE A 130 0.41 13.03 19.09
C ILE A 130 0.78 12.89 17.60
N LYS A 131 1.58 13.82 17.05
CA LYS A 131 2.08 13.70 15.66
C LYS A 131 2.88 12.40 15.45
N GLU A 132 3.74 12.04 16.39
CA GLU A 132 4.50 10.79 16.36
C GLU A 132 3.59 9.56 16.40
N SER A 133 2.53 9.61 17.21
CA SER A 133 1.54 8.53 17.30
C SER A 133 0.70 8.40 16.04
N ILE A 134 0.31 9.52 15.42
CA ILE A 134 -0.37 9.54 14.12
C ILE A 134 0.53 8.92 13.06
N LYS A 135 1.81 9.33 12.98
CA LYS A 135 2.78 8.74 12.05
C LYS A 135 2.94 7.24 12.27
N MET A 136 3.05 6.79 13.52
CA MET A 136 3.17 5.37 13.84
C MET A 136 1.92 4.59 13.37
N THR A 137 0.75 5.18 13.53
CA THR A 137 -0.52 4.59 13.12
C THR A 137 -0.64 4.47 11.61
N ILE A 138 -0.39 5.56 10.89
CA ILE A 138 -0.36 5.58 9.43
C ILE A 138 0.63 4.55 8.90
N LYS A 139 1.83 4.47 9.49
CA LYS A 139 2.83 3.45 9.14
C LYS A 139 2.29 2.03 9.28
N ILE A 140 1.60 1.73 10.38
CA ILE A 140 1.06 0.38 10.62
C ILE A 140 -0.11 0.07 9.68
N ILE A 141 -0.99 1.03 9.40
CA ILE A 141 -2.07 0.89 8.42
C ILE A 141 -1.48 0.53 7.05
N ASN A 142 -0.47 1.27 6.59
CA ASN A 142 0.17 1.01 5.31
C ASN A 142 0.83 -0.37 5.26
N GLN A 143 1.52 -0.77 6.33
CA GLN A 143 2.10 -2.11 6.43
C GLN A 143 1.02 -3.20 6.36
N CYS A 144 -0.11 -3.01 7.03
CA CYS A 144 -1.24 -3.93 6.93
C CYS A 144 -1.82 -3.99 5.51
N GLN A 145 -1.89 -2.87 4.79
CA GLN A 145 -2.35 -2.86 3.40
C GLN A 145 -1.39 -3.60 2.46
N VAL A 146 -0.08 -3.41 2.64
CA VAL A 146 0.95 -4.15 1.90
C VAL A 146 0.83 -5.64 2.18
N ASP A 147 0.80 -6.05 3.46
CA ASP A 147 0.64 -7.46 3.85
C ASP A 147 -0.63 -8.04 3.21
N ARG A 148 -1.76 -7.33 3.27
CA ARG A 148 -3.03 -7.76 2.67
C ARG A 148 -2.93 -7.99 1.15
N ILE A 149 -2.29 -7.09 0.41
CA ILE A 149 -2.12 -7.24 -1.04
C ILE A 149 -1.18 -8.39 -1.36
N VAL A 150 -0.08 -8.54 -0.63
CA VAL A 150 0.86 -9.64 -0.81
C VAL A 150 0.16 -10.98 -0.56
N PHE A 151 -0.47 -11.16 0.59
CA PHE A 151 -1.17 -12.41 0.92
C PHE A 151 -2.33 -12.68 -0.03
N SER A 152 -3.11 -11.66 -0.40
CA SER A 152 -4.20 -11.84 -1.37
C SER A 152 -3.70 -12.24 -2.75
N THR A 153 -2.61 -11.64 -3.23
CA THR A 153 -1.99 -12.00 -4.51
C THR A 153 -1.47 -13.43 -4.44
N CYS A 154 -0.72 -13.78 -3.40
CA CYS A 154 -0.21 -15.14 -3.21
C CYS A 154 -1.36 -16.16 -3.21
N ALA A 155 -2.44 -15.88 -2.46
CA ALA A 155 -3.60 -16.74 -2.37
C ALA A 155 -4.29 -16.93 -3.74
N TYR A 156 -4.51 -15.85 -4.50
CA TYR A 156 -5.11 -15.94 -5.83
C TYR A 156 -4.19 -16.64 -6.84
N SER A 157 -2.90 -16.33 -6.86
CA SER A 157 -1.93 -16.99 -7.74
C SER A 157 -1.82 -18.48 -7.45
N MET A 158 -1.81 -18.88 -6.17
CA MET A 158 -1.84 -20.29 -5.77
C MET A 158 -3.14 -20.97 -6.20
N GLY A 159 -4.29 -20.37 -5.91
CA GLY A 159 -5.60 -20.93 -6.28
C GLY A 159 -5.75 -21.13 -7.79
N LEU A 160 -5.36 -20.14 -8.58
CA LEU A 160 -5.37 -20.23 -10.04
C LEU A 160 -4.36 -21.25 -10.55
N GLY A 161 -3.18 -21.34 -9.93
CA GLY A 161 -2.18 -22.36 -10.24
C GLY A 161 -2.71 -23.78 -10.03
N PHE A 162 -3.36 -24.05 -8.89
CA PHE A 162 -3.98 -25.35 -8.62
C PHE A 162 -5.11 -25.67 -9.60
N LEU A 163 -5.97 -24.69 -9.90
CA LEU A 163 -7.05 -24.86 -10.86
C LEU A 163 -6.52 -25.21 -12.26
N ALA A 164 -5.53 -24.43 -12.74
CA ALA A 164 -4.84 -24.69 -13.99
C ALA A 164 -4.22 -26.09 -14.05
N PHE A 165 -3.53 -26.48 -12.99
CA PHE A 165 -2.87 -27.78 -12.92
C PHE A 165 -3.86 -28.95 -12.91
N ALA A 166 -4.98 -28.79 -12.19
CA ALA A 166 -6.08 -29.75 -12.15
C ALA A 166 -6.72 -29.93 -13.55
N LEU A 167 -6.93 -28.82 -14.27
CA LEU A 167 -7.47 -28.86 -15.64
C LEU A 167 -6.52 -29.56 -16.62
N LEU A 168 -5.20 -29.30 -16.54
CA LEU A 168 -4.24 -29.94 -17.41
C LEU A 168 -4.14 -31.46 -17.20
N HIS A 169 -4.17 -31.91 -15.94
CA HIS A 169 -3.96 -33.33 -15.63
C HIS A 169 -5.27 -34.12 -15.50
N GLN A 170 -6.43 -33.45 -15.61
CA GLN A 170 -7.76 -34.04 -15.36
C GLN A 170 -7.88 -34.76 -14.00
N ARG A 171 -7.03 -34.42 -13.04
CA ARG A 171 -7.00 -35.02 -11.70
C ARG A 171 -7.62 -34.05 -10.70
N TRP A 172 -8.86 -34.33 -10.32
CA TRP A 172 -9.61 -33.59 -9.29
C TRP A 172 -8.88 -33.49 -7.94
N LEU A 173 -8.00 -34.47 -7.62
CA LEU A 173 -7.19 -34.45 -6.40
C LEU A 173 -6.33 -33.18 -6.25
N MET A 174 -5.92 -32.56 -7.36
CA MET A 174 -5.12 -31.32 -7.33
C MET A 174 -5.92 -30.12 -6.79
N LEU A 175 -7.25 -30.18 -6.82
CA LEU A 175 -8.11 -29.16 -6.23
C LEU A 175 -8.02 -29.15 -4.70
N PHE A 176 -7.67 -30.26 -4.04
CA PHE A 176 -7.45 -30.23 -2.58
C PHE A 176 -6.33 -29.24 -2.18
N GLY A 177 -5.39 -28.94 -3.08
CA GLY A 177 -4.39 -27.89 -2.88
C GLY A 177 -5.00 -26.50 -2.66
N SER A 178 -6.21 -26.23 -3.19
CA SER A 178 -6.90 -24.96 -2.97
C SER A 178 -7.33 -24.74 -1.52
N ILE A 179 -7.37 -25.80 -0.69
CA ILE A 179 -7.61 -25.67 0.76
C ILE A 179 -6.51 -24.81 1.41
N LEU A 180 -5.27 -24.83 0.88
CA LEU A 180 -4.16 -24.00 1.37
C LEU A 180 -4.36 -22.49 1.10
N VAL A 181 -5.28 -22.10 0.22
CA VAL A 181 -5.58 -20.68 -0.05
C VAL A 181 -6.20 -20.01 1.19
N VAL A 182 -7.03 -20.75 1.92
CA VAL A 182 -7.74 -20.27 3.11
C VAL A 182 -6.77 -19.81 4.22
N PRO A 183 -5.81 -20.64 4.70
CA PRO A 183 -4.88 -20.22 5.74
C PRO A 183 -4.01 -19.04 5.32
N VAL A 184 -3.64 -18.91 4.04
CA VAL A 184 -2.86 -17.75 3.53
C VAL A 184 -3.61 -16.43 3.76
N PHE A 185 -4.93 -16.40 3.52
CA PHE A 185 -5.75 -15.22 3.83
C PHE A 185 -5.83 -14.93 5.34
N PHE A 186 -5.96 -15.96 6.16
CA PHE A 186 -6.04 -15.80 7.62
C PHE A 186 -4.71 -15.33 8.23
N ILE A 187 -3.57 -15.79 7.71
CA ILE A 187 -2.24 -15.33 8.15
C ILE A 187 -2.09 -13.83 7.93
N GLY A 188 -2.53 -13.30 6.78
CA GLY A 188 -2.48 -11.86 6.52
C GLY A 188 -3.32 -11.04 7.51
N LYS A 189 -4.54 -11.52 7.84
CA LYS A 189 -5.38 -10.88 8.86
C LYS A 189 -4.77 -10.96 10.27
N ALA A 190 -4.23 -12.12 10.64
CA ALA A 190 -3.60 -12.34 11.93
C ALA A 190 -2.36 -11.45 12.11
N SER A 191 -1.50 -11.34 11.08
CA SER A 191 -0.34 -10.43 11.07
C SER A 191 -0.78 -8.98 11.37
N CYS A 192 -1.81 -8.49 10.66
CA CYS A 192 -2.28 -7.14 10.89
C CYS A 192 -2.87 -6.94 12.30
N TYR A 193 -3.68 -7.90 12.77
CA TYR A 193 -4.25 -7.86 14.11
C TYR A 193 -3.15 -7.77 15.18
N ILE A 194 -2.09 -8.59 15.08
CA ILE A 194 -0.95 -8.56 16.00
C ILE A 194 -0.28 -7.18 15.98
N ARG A 195 -0.03 -6.60 14.80
CA ARG A 195 0.58 -5.26 14.69
C ARG A 195 -0.29 -4.17 15.32
N LEU A 196 -1.60 -4.22 15.14
CA LEU A 196 -2.54 -3.27 15.76
C LEU A 196 -2.58 -3.41 17.28
N VAL A 197 -2.50 -4.64 17.81
CA VAL A 197 -2.40 -4.86 19.27
C VAL A 197 -1.09 -4.29 19.82
N ILE A 198 0.03 -4.46 19.10
CA ILE A 198 1.31 -3.86 19.49
C ILE A 198 1.23 -2.33 19.48
N LEU A 199 0.60 -1.74 18.45
CA LEU A 199 0.36 -0.29 18.38
C LEU A 199 -0.43 0.21 19.59
N ARG A 200 -1.54 -0.46 19.92
CA ARG A 200 -2.37 -0.12 21.08
C ARG A 200 -1.55 -0.08 22.37
N ARG A 201 -0.66 -1.06 22.56
CA ARG A 201 0.24 -1.10 23.73
C ARG A 201 1.21 0.07 23.75
N LYS A 202 1.82 0.41 22.60
CA LYS A 202 2.74 1.56 22.48
C LYS A 202 2.05 2.91 22.74
N ILE A 203 0.86 3.11 22.19
CA ILE A 203 0.08 4.34 22.43
C ILE A 203 -0.29 4.47 23.91
N LYS A 204 -0.69 3.36 24.55
CA LYS A 204 -0.99 3.37 26.00
C LYS A 204 0.23 3.74 26.84
N GLN A 205 1.44 3.34 26.43
CA GLN A 205 2.69 3.72 27.11
C GLN A 205 3.01 5.22 26.97
N LEU A 206 2.61 5.86 25.88
CA LEU A 206 2.83 7.29 25.65
C LEU A 206 1.88 8.19 26.47
N ARG A 207 0.97 7.63 27.28
CA ARG A 207 -0.02 8.36 28.10
C ARG A 207 -0.87 9.38 27.33
N ILE A 208 -1.07 9.15 26.03
CA ILE A 208 -1.88 10.01 25.18
C ILE A 208 -3.35 9.82 25.54
N ASP A 209 -4.11 10.93 25.58
CA ASP A 209 -5.56 10.89 25.71
C ASP A 209 -6.15 10.11 24.54
N LEU A 210 -6.71 8.93 24.86
CA LEU A 210 -7.21 8.01 23.87
C LEU A 210 -8.43 8.57 23.15
N ASN A 211 -9.22 9.44 23.79
CA ASN A 211 -10.38 10.07 23.16
C ASN A 211 -9.95 11.01 22.05
N LEU A 212 -8.97 11.87 22.35
CA LEU A 212 -8.40 12.79 21.38
C LEU A 212 -7.77 12.01 20.22
N TYR A 213 -6.99 10.96 20.53
CA TYR A 213 -6.42 10.09 19.50
C TYR A 213 -7.49 9.42 18.62
N MET A 214 -8.59 8.93 19.21
CA MET A 214 -9.67 8.29 18.45
C MET A 214 -10.43 9.30 17.57
N GLU A 215 -10.60 10.55 18.01
CA GLU A 215 -11.14 11.63 17.18
C GLU A 215 -10.27 11.86 15.93
N PHE A 216 -8.94 11.80 16.08
CA PHE A 216 -8.02 11.86 14.93
C PHE A 216 -8.18 10.67 13.99
N ILE A 217 -8.33 9.45 14.52
CA ILE A 217 -8.53 8.25 13.70
C ILE A 217 -9.87 8.29 12.96
N ASP A 218 -10.88 8.94 13.52
CA ASP A 218 -12.19 9.07 12.90
C ASP A 218 -12.18 10.02 11.70
N LYS A 219 -11.32 11.05 11.73
CA LYS A 219 -11.09 11.95 10.60
C LYS A 219 -10.23 11.35 9.50
N LEU A 220 -9.45 10.31 9.81
CA LEU A 220 -8.75 9.54 8.78
C LEU A 220 -9.81 8.71 8.02
N ASP A 221 -10.23 9.19 6.84
CA ASP A 221 -11.21 8.59 5.90
C ASP A 221 -10.70 7.26 5.29
N TYR A 222 -10.33 6.33 6.16
CA TYR A 222 -9.90 5.00 5.79
C TYR A 222 -10.98 4.03 6.18
N LYS A 223 -11.32 3.13 5.24
CA LYS A 223 -12.04 1.87 5.53
C LYS A 223 -11.41 1.08 6.69
N PHE A 224 -10.13 1.33 6.97
CA PHE A 224 -9.35 0.76 8.07
C PHE A 224 -9.72 1.31 9.46
N SER A 225 -10.35 2.49 9.55
CA SER A 225 -10.77 3.08 10.83
C SER A 225 -11.70 2.13 11.59
N GLN A 226 -12.59 1.42 10.89
CA GLN A 226 -13.48 0.42 11.48
C GLN A 226 -12.75 -0.78 12.08
N GLU A 227 -11.66 -1.23 11.45
CA GLU A 227 -10.82 -2.32 11.98
C GLU A 227 -10.03 -1.85 13.21
N ILE A 228 -9.50 -0.63 13.18
CA ILE A 228 -8.85 -0.01 14.33
C ILE A 228 -9.83 0.13 15.49
N LYS A 229 -11.04 0.66 15.24
CA LYS A 229 -12.11 0.75 16.25
C LYS A 229 -12.38 -0.60 16.91
N LYS A 230 -12.47 -1.69 16.14
CA LYS A 230 -12.67 -3.04 16.71
C LYS A 230 -11.56 -3.47 17.66
N VAL A 231 -10.30 -3.16 17.33
CA VAL A 231 -9.14 -3.52 18.17
C VAL A 231 -9.03 -2.60 19.40
N PHE A 232 -9.48 -1.35 19.28
CA PHE A 232 -9.42 -0.34 20.34
C PHE A 232 -10.69 -0.29 21.21
N LYS A 233 -11.77 -0.97 20.82
CA LYS A 233 -13.00 -1.09 21.62
C LYS A 233 -12.66 -1.50 23.05
N PHE A 234 -13.16 -0.67 23.97
CA PHE A 234 -13.35 -0.99 25.38
C PHE A 234 -14.68 -1.73 25.53
#